data_AF-A0A5E4G6L8-F1
#
_entry.id   AF-A0A5E4G6L8-F1
#
_cell.length_a   1.000
_cell.length_b   1.000
_cell.length_c   1.000
_cell.angle_alpha   90.00
_cell.angle_beta   90.00
_cell.angle_gamma   90.00
#
_symmetry.space_group_name_H-M   'P 1'
#
loop_
_entity.id
_entity.type
_entity.pdbx_description
1 polymer ?
#
loop_
_entity_poly.entity_id
_entity_poly.type
_entity_poly.pdbx_seq_one_letter_code
_entity_poly.pdbx_strand_id
1 'polypeptide(L)' 'LPNDSRKKAEVRRRATRFLYLNDTLYKRSFDGMLLRCLSNQDATKALHDTH' A
#
# COMPACT_ATOMS: atom_id res chain seq x y z
N LEU A 1 9.31 5.64 13.02
CA LEU A 1 9.72 6.24 11.71
C LEU A 1 11.23 6.12 11.57
N PRO A 2 11.79 5.92 10.36
CA PRO A 2 13.23 5.77 10.18
C PRO A 2 13.98 6.97 10.78
N ASN A 3 15.16 6.79 11.39
CA ASN A 3 15.90 7.92 11.98
C ASN A 3 16.60 8.80 10.92
N ASP A 4 16.94 8.18 9.79
CA ASP A 4 17.53 8.80 8.61
C ASP A 4 16.52 9.72 7.90
N SER A 5 16.90 10.99 7.72
CA SER A 5 16.07 12.04 7.09
C SER A 5 15.72 11.73 5.63
N ARG A 6 16.62 11.11 4.87
CA ARG A 6 16.38 10.66 3.49
C ARG A 6 15.34 9.55 3.46
N LYS A 7 15.46 8.57 4.35
CA LYS A 7 14.47 7.48 4.47
C LYS A 7 13.10 8.00 4.88
N LYS A 8 13.02 8.99 5.79
CA LYS A 8 11.75 9.65 6.14
C LYS A 8 11.11 10.33 4.93
N ALA A 9 11.89 11.07 4.14
CA ALA A 9 11.39 11.76 2.94
C ALA A 9 10.90 10.75 1.88
N GLU A 10 11.61 9.66 1.69
CA GLU A 10 11.23 8.59 0.78
C GLU A 10 9.92 7.92 1.20
N VAL A 11 9.78 7.56 2.48
CA VAL A 11 8.54 7.00 3.03
C VAL A 11 7.38 7.97 2.82
N ARG A 12 7.56 9.26 3.11
CA ARG A 12 6.53 10.29 2.88
C ARG A 12 6.14 10.36 1.40
N ARG A 13 7.09 10.40 0.47
CA ARG A 13 6.82 10.41 -0.97
C ARG A 13 6.07 9.17 -1.46
N ARG A 14 6.34 8.00 -0.88
CA ARG A 14 5.64 6.75 -1.24
C ARG A 14 4.25 6.70 -0.62
N ALA A 15 4.10 7.18 0.62
CA ALA A 15 2.85 7.18 1.37
C ALA A 15 1.77 8.07 0.75
N THR A 16 2.11 9.10 -0.02
CA THR A 16 1.11 9.96 -0.72
C THR A 16 0.22 9.19 -1.70
N ARG A 17 0.63 8.00 -2.12
CA ARG A 17 -0.17 7.13 -2.99
C ARG A 17 -1.14 6.25 -2.22
N PHE A 18 -1.10 6.24 -0.89
CA PHE A 18 -1.96 5.42 -0.07
C PHE A 18 -3.05 6.24 0.61
N LEU A 19 -4.22 5.64 0.79
CA LEU A 19 -5.39 6.24 1.43
C LEU A 19 -6.02 5.23 2.38
N TYR A 20 -6.40 5.66 3.58
CA TYR A 20 -7.18 4.85 4.50
C TYR A 20 -8.62 5.35 4.53
N LEU A 21 -9.57 4.50 4.17
CA LEU A 21 -11.00 4.82 4.08
C LEU A 21 -11.80 3.62 4.59
N ASN A 22 -12.76 3.86 5.49
CA ASN A 22 -13.66 2.83 6.02
C ASN A 22 -12.89 1.57 6.46
N ASP A 23 -11.89 1.76 7.32
CA ASP A 23 -11.00 0.72 7.86
C ASP A 23 -10.19 -0.06 6.83
N THR A 24 -10.16 0.41 5.59
CA THR A 24 -9.52 -0.27 4.46
C THR A 24 -8.40 0.60 3.89
N LEU A 25 -7.23 -0.02 3.66
CA LEU A 25 -6.10 0.61 3.01
C LEU A 25 -6.23 0.47 1.48
N TYR A 26 -6.06 1.59 0.78
CA TYR A 26 -6.08 1.68 -0.67
C TYR A 26 -4.76 2.22 -1.20
N LYS A 27 -4.38 1.80 -2.41
CA LYS A 27 -3.30 2.35 -3.20
C LYS A 27 -3.87 3.01 -4.46
N ARG A 28 -3.50 4.25 -4.72
CA ARG A 28 -3.81 4.96 -5.96
C ARG A 28 -2.91 4.43 -7.09
N SER A 29 -3.53 3.95 -8.16
CA SER A 29 -2.86 3.56 -9.40
C SER A 29 -2.49 4.78 -10.24
N PHE A 30 -1.75 4.57 -11.33
CA PHE A 30 -1.29 5.66 -12.20
C PHE A 30 -2.41 6.39 -12.92
N ASP A 31 -3.49 5.68 -13.26
CA ASP A 31 -4.74 6.19 -13.84
C ASP A 31 -5.68 6.80 -12.79
N GLY A 32 -5.29 6.82 -11.51
CA GLY A 32 -6.06 7.43 -10.43
C GLY A 32 -7.09 6.53 -9.77
N MET A 33 -7.24 5.28 -10.21
CA MET A 33 -8.12 4.30 -9.56
C MET A 33 -7.61 3.93 -8.15
N LEU A 34 -8.54 3.63 -7.24
CA LEU A 34 -8.20 3.14 -5.91
C LEU A 34 -8.23 1.62 -5.88
N LEU A 35 -7.07 1.01 -5.66
CA LEU A 35 -6.90 -0.43 -5.52
C LEU A 35 -6.92 -0.79 -4.04
N ARG A 36 -7.83 -1.70 -3.64
CA ARG A 36 -7.89 -2.21 -2.27
C ARG A 36 -6.62 -3.01 -1.96
N CYS A 37 -5.93 -2.69 -0.87
CA CYS A 37 -4.86 -3.54 -0.37
C CYS A 37 -5.46 -4.84 0.17
N LEU A 38 -4.78 -5.95 -0.14
CA LEU A 38 -5.16 -7.26 0.39
C LEU A 38 -4.82 -7.34 1.88
N SER A 39 -5.68 -8.01 2.64
CA SER A 39 -5.31 -8.46 3.98
C SER A 39 -4.18 -9.48 3.88
N ASN A 40 -3.49 -9.76 4.98
CA ASN A 40 -2.45 -10.80 4.97
C ASN A 40 -3.01 -12.16 4.51
N GLN A 41 -4.22 -12.50 4.94
CA GLN A 41 -4.90 -13.74 4.54
C GLN A 41 -5.21 -13.76 3.03
N ASP A 42 -5.79 -12.67 2.51
CA ASP A 42 -6.11 -12.53 1.09
C ASP A 42 -4.84 -12.57 0.23
N ALA A 43 -3.75 -11.94 0.71
CA ALA A 43 -2.47 -11.90 0.03
C ALA A 43 -1.82 -13.29 -0.04
N THR A 44 -1.82 -14.03 1.07
CA THR A 44 -1.32 -15.42 1.09
C THR A 44 -2.09 -16.31 0.12
N LYS A 45 -3.43 -16.19 0.09
CA LYS A 45 -4.26 -16.94 -0.86
C LYS A 45 -3.94 -16.57 -2.31
N ALA A 46 -3.89 -15.28 -2.63
CA ALA A 46 -3.60 -14.81 -3.99
C ALA A 46 -2.23 -15.30 -4.49
N LEU A 47 -1.22 -15.34 -3.62
CA LEU A 47 0.11 -15.85 -3.97
C LEU A 47 0.09 -17.37 -4.24
N HIS A 48 -0.68 -18.14 -3.47
CA HIS A 48 -0.81 -19.58 -3.65
C HIS A 48 -1.57 -19.94 -4.94
N ASP A 49 -2.63 -19.19 -5.27
CA ASP A 49 -3.46 -19.42 -6.46
C ASP A 49 -2.76 -19.07 -7.80
N THR A 50 -1.56 -18.47 -7.74
CA THR A 50 -0.80 -18.02 -8.93
C THR A 50 0.36 -18.98 -9.30
N HIS A 51 0.49 -20.13 -8.62
CA HIS A 51 1.46 -21.20 -8.95
C HIS A 51 0.77 -22.39 -9.60
#